data_AF-A0A8U0RD22-F1
#
_entry.id   AF-A0A8U0RD22-F1
#
_cell.length_a   1.000
_cell.length_b   1.000
_cell.length_c   1.000
_cell.angle_alpha   90.00
_cell.angle_beta   90.00
_cell.angle_gamma   90.00
#
_symmetry.space_group_name_H-M   'P 1'
#
loop_
_entity.id
_entity.type
_entity.pdbx_description
1 polymer ?
#
loop_
_entity_poly.entity_id
_entity_poly.type
_entity_poly.pdbx_seq_one_letter_code
_entity_poly.pdbx_strand_id
1 'polypeptide(L)'
;MAFGIILKTRRQKSLGSGIVCSNLAKRTKKVDIMGKYETCYGASLRKMVKKIEISQHAKYTCSYGNTKMRKRAVGIWHCGSCMKTITGGAWTYNTIFAITVKSAIRRLKELKDQ
;
A
#
# COMPACT_ATOMS: atom_id res chain seq x y z
N MET A 1 -16.36 -44.41 15.48
CA MET A 1 -16.29 -43.42 16.58
C MET A 1 -14.85 -42.96 16.74
N ALA A 2 -14.66 -41.64 16.84
CA ALA A 2 -13.45 -40.93 17.29
C ALA A 2 -12.16 -41.08 16.46
N PHE A 3 -11.73 -40.07 15.70
CA PHE A 3 -11.14 -38.77 16.08
C PHE A 3 -9.64 -38.80 15.71
N GLY A 4 -9.24 -38.03 14.71
CA GLY A 4 -7.81 -37.92 14.38
C GLY A 4 -7.49 -37.21 13.07
N ILE A 5 -8.19 -36.12 12.73
CA ILE A 5 -7.80 -35.27 11.61
C ILE A 5 -6.57 -34.47 12.06
N ILE A 6 -5.38 -34.97 11.71
CA ILE A 6 -4.11 -34.27 11.89
C ILE A 6 -4.12 -33.01 11.01
N LEU A 7 -4.19 -31.86 11.66
CA LEU A 7 -4.08 -30.54 11.06
C LEU A 7 -2.76 -30.41 10.31
N LYS A 8 -2.83 -30.47 8.98
CA LYS A 8 -1.72 -30.14 8.09
C LYS A 8 -1.51 -28.62 8.13
N THR A 9 -0.77 -28.12 9.13
CA THR A 9 -0.27 -26.74 9.14
C THR A 9 0.76 -26.59 8.03
N ARG A 10 0.28 -26.25 6.84
CA ARG A 10 1.08 -25.92 5.66
C ARG A 10 1.83 -24.62 5.94
N ARG A 11 3.05 -24.77 6.45
CA ARG A 11 4.06 -23.73 6.63
C ARG A 11 4.29 -23.03 5.28
N GLN A 12 3.67 -21.88 5.07
CA GLN A 12 3.95 -21.01 3.94
C GLN A 12 5.37 -20.46 4.10
N LYS A 13 6.32 -21.04 3.36
CA LYS A 13 7.64 -20.46 3.08
C LYS A 13 7.43 -19.25 2.17
N SER A 14 7.55 -18.03 2.70
CA SER A 14 7.64 -16.82 1.89
C SER A 14 9.05 -16.71 1.31
N LEU A 15 9.17 -16.96 0.01
CA LEU A 15 10.34 -16.63 -0.79
C LEU A 15 10.35 -15.13 -1.12
N GLY A 16 11.56 -14.56 -1.15
CA GLY A 16 11.91 -13.52 -2.12
C GLY A 16 11.91 -12.07 -1.60
N SER A 17 13.10 -11.61 -1.18
CA SER A 17 13.82 -10.47 -1.76
C SER A 17 14.83 -9.89 -0.76
N GLY A 18 15.92 -10.63 -0.54
CA GLY A 18 17.16 -10.03 -0.07
C GLY A 18 17.85 -9.39 -1.27
N ILE A 19 17.75 -8.07 -1.43
CA ILE A 19 18.58 -7.27 -2.34
C ILE A 19 18.99 -5.99 -1.60
N VAL A 20 20.17 -6.12 -0.97
CA VAL A 20 21.24 -5.16 -0.65
C VAL A 20 20.95 -3.66 -0.54
N CYS A 21 21.37 -3.06 0.60
CA CYS A 21 22.12 -1.80 0.63
C CYS A 21 22.87 -1.68 1.97
N SER A 22 24.20 -1.55 1.85
CA SER A 22 25.19 -0.85 2.70
C SER A 22 24.90 -0.66 4.20
N ASN A 23 25.93 -0.98 5.00
CA ASN A 23 26.05 -0.81 6.45
C ASN A 23 25.69 0.61 6.96
N LEU A 24 24.40 0.92 7.04
CA LEU A 24 23.83 1.83 8.01
C LEU A 24 23.08 0.94 9.00
N ALA A 25 23.50 0.95 10.28
CA ALA A 25 22.90 0.11 11.30
C ALA A 25 21.39 0.36 11.36
N LYS A 26 20.60 -0.56 10.81
CA LYS A 26 19.15 -0.44 10.75
C LYS A 26 18.60 -0.43 12.18
N ARG A 27 18.08 0.72 12.62
CA ARG A 27 17.63 0.96 14.01
C ARG A 27 16.59 -0.04 14.50
N THR A 28 15.75 -0.59 13.61
CA THR A 28 14.69 -1.54 14.02
C THR A 28 14.60 -2.75 13.10
N LYS A 29 14.35 -3.93 13.70
CA LYS A 29 14.18 -5.20 12.97
C LYS A 29 12.75 -5.38 12.41
N LYS A 30 11.72 -5.02 13.18
CA LYS A 30 10.30 -5.28 12.85
C LYS A 30 9.44 -4.02 12.74
N VAL A 31 9.67 -3.05 13.61
CA VAL A 31 8.74 -1.95 13.92
C VAL A 31 8.77 -0.83 12.87
N ASP A 32 9.93 -0.54 12.28
CA ASP A 32 10.10 0.46 11.22
C ASP A 32 9.57 1.86 11.63
N ILE A 33 8.80 2.57 10.80
CA ILE A 33 8.23 3.90 11.10
C ILE A 33 7.38 3.90 12.40
N MET A 34 6.85 2.74 12.82
CA MET A 34 6.06 2.61 14.05
C MET A 34 6.90 2.69 15.33
N GLY A 35 8.22 2.89 15.24
CA GLY A 35 9.08 3.14 16.39
C GLY A 35 8.66 4.38 17.20
N LYS A 36 7.95 5.34 16.60
CA LYS A 36 7.46 6.55 17.27
C LYS A 36 6.40 6.30 18.36
N TYR A 37 5.70 5.16 18.31
CA TYR A 37 4.66 4.80 19.28
C TYR A 37 5.18 3.93 20.43
N GLU A 38 6.48 3.63 20.44
CA GLU A 38 7.16 2.85 21.47
C GLU A 38 6.42 1.54 21.85
N THR A 39 6.13 1.35 23.14
CA THR A 39 5.49 0.14 23.68
C THR A 39 3.96 0.17 23.61
N CYS A 40 3.34 1.35 23.46
CA CYS A 40 1.90 1.56 23.56
C CYS A 40 1.09 0.90 22.41
N TYR A 41 -0.21 0.68 22.64
CA TYR A 41 -1.24 0.20 21.69
C TYR A 41 -1.16 -1.28 21.26
N GLY A 42 -0.07 -1.99 21.58
CA GLY A 42 0.07 -3.41 21.28
C GLY A 42 0.42 -3.75 19.81
N ALA A 43 0.79 -5.01 19.58
CA ALA A 43 1.42 -5.42 18.31
C ALA A 43 0.46 -5.48 17.11
N SER A 44 -0.84 -5.75 17.33
CA SER A 44 -1.83 -5.84 16.25
C SER A 44 -2.11 -4.48 15.62
N LEU A 45 -2.41 -3.46 16.44
CA LEU A 45 -2.66 -2.10 16.00
C LEU A 45 -1.45 -1.53 15.26
N ARG A 46 -0.23 -1.70 15.80
CA ARG A 46 1.01 -1.24 15.15
C ARG A 46 1.23 -1.88 13.78
N LYS A 47 0.88 -3.16 13.58
CA LYS A 47 0.98 -3.81 12.27
C LYS A 47 0.01 -3.23 11.24
N MET A 48 -1.21 -2.87 11.67
CA MET A 48 -2.21 -2.25 10.79
C MET A 48 -1.82 -0.83 10.41
N VAL A 49 -1.48 0.00 11.40
CA VAL A 49 -1.06 1.40 11.18
C VAL A 49 0.21 1.46 10.34
N LYS A 50 1.17 0.54 10.52
CA LYS A 50 2.36 0.46 9.67
C LYS A 50 2.03 0.39 8.18
N LYS A 51 1.04 -0.43 7.78
CA LYS A 51 0.65 -0.56 6.37
C LYS A 51 0.06 0.75 5.83
N ILE A 52 -0.75 1.42 6.64
CA ILE A 52 -1.36 2.72 6.31
C ILE A 52 -0.30 3.81 6.22
N GLU A 53 0.65 3.81 7.14
CA GLU A 53 1.67 4.84 7.25
C GLU A 53 2.78 4.73 6.19
N ILE A 54 3.10 3.51 5.77
CA ILE A 54 3.98 3.28 4.61
C ILE A 54 3.29 3.74 3.32
N SER A 55 2.04 3.35 3.11
CA SER A 55 1.32 3.72 1.88
C SER A 55 1.11 5.23 1.75
N GLN A 56 0.80 5.94 2.83
CA GLN A 56 0.61 7.39 2.76
C GLN A 56 1.89 8.19 2.47
N HIS A 57 3.05 7.73 2.97
CA HIS A 57 4.34 8.40 2.78
C HIS A 57 5.09 7.91 1.53
N ALA A 58 4.60 6.85 0.88
CA ALA A 58 5.15 6.36 -0.37
C ALA A 58 4.97 7.39 -1.48
N LYS A 59 5.98 7.49 -2.36
CA LYS A 59 5.88 8.25 -3.60
C LYS A 59 5.22 7.37 -4.65
N TYR A 60 4.13 7.84 -5.24
CA TYR A 60 3.44 7.12 -6.31
C TYR A 60 3.87 7.62 -7.68
N THR A 61 3.70 6.76 -8.68
CA THR A 61 3.81 7.10 -10.10
C THR A 61 2.58 7.89 -10.53
N CYS A 62 2.80 9.07 -11.11
CA CYS A 62 1.73 9.84 -11.73
C CYS A 62 1.36 9.22 -13.08
N SER A 63 0.09 9.35 -13.50
CA SER A 63 -0.38 8.88 -14.81
C SER A 63 0.34 9.56 -15.99
N TYR A 64 1.00 10.69 -15.75
CA TYR A 64 1.80 11.43 -16.73
C TYR A 64 3.31 11.08 -16.67
N GLY A 65 3.69 9.99 -15.99
CA GLY A 65 5.01 9.36 -16.09
C GLY A 65 5.98 9.61 -14.92
N ASN A 66 5.83 10.68 -14.15
CA ASN A 66 6.79 11.04 -13.10
C ASN A 66 6.43 10.47 -11.71
N THR A 67 7.42 9.90 -11.00
CA THR A 67 7.29 9.35 -9.62
C THR A 67 7.45 10.41 -8.53
N LYS A 68 6.71 11.52 -8.65
CA LYS A 68 6.75 12.65 -7.69
C LYS A 68 5.37 12.94 -7.07
N MET A 69 4.48 11.95 -7.05
CA MET A 69 3.15 12.09 -6.47
C MET A 69 3.20 11.93 -4.95
N ARG A 70 2.69 12.93 -4.21
CA ARG A 70 2.66 12.95 -2.74
C ARG A 70 1.25 13.28 -2.25
N LYS A 71 0.88 12.73 -1.09
CA LYS A 71 -0.36 13.08 -0.40
C LYS A 71 -0.25 14.48 0.19
N ARG A 72 -1.25 15.34 -0.05
CA ARG A 72 -1.32 16.68 0.57
C ARG A 72 -2.33 16.72 1.70
N ALA A 73 -3.51 16.13 1.49
CA ALA A 73 -4.55 15.94 2.48
C ALA A 73 -5.22 14.58 2.25
N VAL A 74 -6.19 14.21 3.10
CA VAL A 74 -6.97 12.98 2.91
C VAL A 74 -7.70 13.06 1.57
N GLY A 75 -7.47 12.08 0.68
CA GLY A 75 -8.09 12.02 -0.65
C GLY A 75 -7.52 13.00 -1.69
N ILE A 76 -6.64 13.92 -1.29
CA ILE A 76 -6.03 14.92 -2.18
C ILE A 76 -4.54 14.61 -2.38
N TRP A 77 -4.17 14.38 -3.64
CA TRP A 77 -2.82 14.04 -4.04
C TRP A 77 -2.26 15.09 -4.99
N HIS A 78 -1.01 15.51 -4.77
CA HIS A 78 -0.35 16.54 -5.55
C HIS A 78 0.92 16.00 -6.21
N CYS A 79 1.06 16.25 -7.51
CA CYS A 79 2.26 15.88 -8.26
C CYS A 79 3.24 17.06 -8.29
N GLY A 80 4.44 16.88 -7.75
CA GLY A 80 5.45 17.94 -7.75
C GLY A 80 6.03 18.28 -9.14
N SER A 81 5.98 17.36 -10.12
CA SER A 81 6.47 17.61 -11.48
C SER A 81 5.40 18.19 -12.40
N CYS A 82 4.18 17.65 -12.33
CA CYS A 82 3.10 18.04 -13.24
C CYS A 82 2.24 19.17 -12.67
N MET A 83 2.45 19.55 -11.40
CA MET A 83 1.65 20.54 -10.65
C MET A 83 0.13 20.26 -10.64
N LYS A 84 -0.25 19.01 -10.96
CA LYS A 84 -1.64 18.57 -10.98
C LYS A 84 -2.04 18.03 -9.61
N THR A 85 -3.22 18.45 -9.18
CA THR A 85 -3.90 17.91 -8.00
C THR A 85 -4.95 16.91 -8.45
N ILE A 86 -4.90 15.69 -7.92
CA ILE A 86 -5.76 14.58 -8.29
C ILE A 86 -6.45 14.06 -7.04
N THR A 87 -7.73 13.70 -7.16
CA THR A 87 -8.48 13.03 -6.12
C THR A 87 -8.23 11.52 -6.17
N GLY A 88 -8.00 10.93 -5.00
CA GLY A 88 -7.63 9.51 -4.88
C GLY A 88 -8.12 8.90 -3.57
N GLY A 89 -7.53 7.76 -3.19
CA GLY A 89 -7.84 7.14 -1.90
C GLY A 89 -7.31 7.93 -0.72
N ALA A 90 -7.82 7.61 0.48
CA ALA A 90 -7.40 8.25 1.73
C ALA A 90 -5.92 7.98 2.06
N TRP A 91 -5.45 6.75 1.81
CA TRP A 91 -4.09 6.31 2.13
C TRP A 91 -3.30 5.85 0.91
N THR A 92 -3.97 5.35 -0.12
CA THR A 92 -3.38 4.93 -1.39
C THR A 92 -3.80 5.84 -2.52
N TYR A 93 -2.91 6.10 -3.48
CA TYR A 93 -3.22 6.96 -4.64
C TYR A 93 -4.41 6.43 -5.45
N ASN A 94 -4.44 5.13 -5.74
CA ASN A 94 -5.54 4.48 -6.45
C ASN A 94 -6.09 3.33 -5.60
N THR A 95 -7.42 3.24 -5.48
CA THR A 95 -8.09 2.13 -4.79
C THR A 95 -8.49 1.07 -5.81
N ILE A 96 -8.57 -0.19 -5.38
CA ILE A 96 -8.94 -1.32 -6.26
C ILE A 96 -10.31 -1.07 -6.89
N PHE A 97 -11.28 -0.58 -6.11
CA PHE A 97 -12.60 -0.22 -6.60
C PHE A 97 -12.56 0.89 -7.66
N ALA A 98 -11.76 1.94 -7.46
CA ALA A 98 -11.64 3.01 -8.45
C ALA A 98 -11.03 2.51 -9.76
N ILE A 99 -10.11 1.55 -9.72
CA ILE A 99 -9.55 0.90 -10.92
C ILE A 99 -10.63 0.12 -11.67
N THR A 100 -11.40 -0.70 -10.96
CA THR A 100 -12.46 -1.54 -11.54
C THR A 100 -13.59 -0.70 -12.13
N VAL A 101 -14.00 0.37 -11.45
CA VAL A 101 -15.04 1.28 -11.96
C VAL A 101 -14.56 2.01 -13.22
N LYS A 102 -13.31 2.49 -13.24
CA LYS A 102 -12.73 3.13 -14.44
C LYS A 102 -12.70 2.18 -15.64
N SER A 103 -12.33 0.91 -15.44
CA SER A 103 -12.31 -0.08 -16.53
C SER A 103 -13.70 -0.47 -17.00
N ALA A 104 -14.68 -0.61 -16.09
CA ALA A 104 -16.07 -0.86 -16.44
C ALA A 104 -16.69 0.30 -17.24
N ILE A 105 -16.52 1.54 -16.79
CA ILE A 105 -17.02 2.74 -17.50
C ILE A 105 -16.41 2.83 -18.91
N ARG A 106 -15.11 2.53 -19.06
CA ARG A 106 -14.46 2.55 -20.37
C ARG A 106 -15.13 1.57 -21.35
N ARG A 107 -15.38 0.34 -20.91
CA ARG A 107 -16.08 -0.69 -21.71
C ARG A 107 -17.50 -0.28 -22.08
N LEU A 108 -18.23 0.31 -21.13
CA LEU A 108 -19.61 0.78 -21.39
C LEU A 108 -19.67 1.93 -22.40
N LYS A 109 -18.63 2.78 -22.45
CA LYS A 109 -18.53 3.84 -23.47
C LYS A 109 -18.26 3.26 -24.86
N GLU A 110 -17.32 2.31 -24.96
CA GLU A 110 -17.00 1.62 -26.21
C GLU A 110 -18.24 0.93 -26.83
N LEU A 111 -19.14 0.38 -26.00
CA LEU A 111 -20.40 -0.23 -26.46
C LEU A 111 -21.47 0.75 -26.93
N LYS A 112 -21.44 2.01 -26.46
CA LYS A 112 -22.40 3.05 -26.84
C LYS A 112 -22.01 3.74 -28.15
N ASP A 113 -20.71 3.77 -28.45
CA ASP A 113 -20.17 4.42 -29.65
C ASP A 113 -20.32 3.52 -30.91
N GLN A 114 -20.76 2.26 -30.75
CA GLN A 114 -21.21 1.37 -31.83
C GLN A 114 -22.68 1.61 -32.18
#